data_AF-B7P701-F1
#
_entry.id   AF-B7P701-F1
#
_cell.length_a   1.000
_cell.length_b   1.000
_cell.length_c   1.000
_cell.angle_alpha   90.00
_cell.angle_beta   90.00
_cell.angle_gamma   90.00
#
_symmetry.space_group_name_H-M   'P 1'
#
loop_
_entity.id
_entity.type
_entity.pdbx_description
1 polymer ?
#
loop_
_entity_poly.entity_id
_entity_poly.type
_entity_poly.pdbx_seq_one_letter_code
_entity_poly.pdbx_strand_id
1 'polypeptide(L)'
;MARLPAELRYVTCGSVLKLQNTEHGVRLHSHDIKYGSGSGQQSVTGTDQMDDNNSHWVLKAKRGGSCPRGEPVACGSTVRLEHLTTHKNLHSHHFVSPLSNNQEISAFGDSGEGDTGDNWTVVCSSDFWERGATVRLKHVDTDM
;
A
#
# COMPACT_ATOMS: atom_id res chain seq x y z
N MET A 1 -0.18 -5.44 27.18
CA MET A 1 0.38 -5.05 25.87
C MET A 1 1.79 -4.53 26.09
N ALA A 2 2.80 -5.12 25.44
CA ALA A 2 4.16 -4.63 25.51
C ALA A 2 4.24 -3.26 24.82
N ARG A 3 4.80 -2.25 25.50
CA ARG A 3 5.00 -0.92 24.92
C ARG A 3 6.13 -1.01 23.91
N LEU A 4 5.85 -0.69 22.64
CA LEU A 4 6.88 -0.64 21.61
C LEU A 4 7.98 0.36 22.03
N PRO A 5 9.26 0.07 21.75
CA PRO A 5 10.33 1.06 21.91
C PRO A 5 9.95 2.35 21.18
N ALA A 6 10.29 3.51 21.76
CA ALA A 6 9.94 4.82 21.18
C ALA A 6 10.41 4.94 19.72
N GLU A 7 11.55 4.33 19.39
CA GLU A 7 12.17 4.23 18.06
C GLU A 7 11.31 3.49 17.01
N LEU A 8 10.32 2.69 17.42
CA LEU A 8 9.47 1.88 16.53
C LEU A 8 8.01 2.33 16.49
N ARG A 9 7.71 3.49 17.11
CA ARG A 9 6.35 4.01 17.22
C ARG A 9 5.72 4.34 15.86
N TYR A 10 6.50 4.92 14.96
CA TYR A 10 6.00 5.42 13.68
C TYR A 10 6.40 4.51 12.51
N VAL A 11 5.55 4.48 11.48
CA VAL A 11 5.92 3.98 10.17
C VAL A 11 6.85 5.00 9.52
N THR A 12 7.96 4.54 8.96
CA THR A 12 8.99 5.40 8.38
C THR A 12 9.24 5.05 6.93
N CYS A 13 9.75 6.02 6.17
CA CYS A 13 10.09 5.80 4.76
C CYS A 13 11.17 4.72 4.57
N GLY A 14 10.98 3.89 3.55
CA GLY A 14 11.79 2.72 3.29
C GLY A 14 11.48 1.52 4.19
N SER A 15 10.51 1.63 5.10
CA SER A 15 10.03 0.47 5.86
C SER A 15 9.38 -0.56 4.94
N VAL A 16 9.62 -1.83 5.24
CA VAL A 16 8.84 -2.95 4.71
C VAL A 16 7.75 -3.28 5.73
N LEU A 17 6.50 -3.29 5.29
CA LEU A 17 5.33 -3.47 6.16
C LEU A 17 4.31 -4.45 5.56
N LYS A 18 3.44 -4.97 6.43
CA LYS A 18 2.20 -5.66 6.04
C LYS A 18 1.02 -4.79 6.46
N LEU A 19 0.04 -4.63 5.57
CA LEU A 19 -1.21 -3.92 5.86
C LEU A 19 -2.29 -4.95 6.15
N GLN A 20 -2.91 -4.86 7.33
CA GLN A 20 -4.01 -5.75 7.71
C GLN A 20 -5.33 -4.99 7.64
N ASN A 21 -6.31 -5.58 6.97
CA ASN A 21 -7.68 -5.10 7.00
C ASN A 21 -8.27 -5.34 8.40
N THR A 22 -8.81 -4.29 9.01
CA THR A 22 -9.29 -4.31 10.41
C THR A 22 -10.57 -5.11 10.61
N GLU A 23 -11.37 -5.28 9.57
CA GLU A 23 -12.67 -5.98 9.64
C GLU A 23 -12.52 -7.47 9.38
N HIS A 24 -11.73 -7.85 8.37
CA HIS A 24 -11.61 -9.23 7.91
C HIS A 24 -10.33 -9.93 8.40
N GLY A 25 -9.36 -9.21 8.97
CA GLY A 25 -8.11 -9.79 9.47
C GLY A 25 -7.15 -10.29 8.39
N VAL A 26 -7.45 -10.08 7.11
CA VAL A 26 -6.60 -10.42 5.97
C VAL A 26 -5.54 -9.36 5.70
N ARG A 27 -4.43 -9.76 5.09
CA ARG A 27 -3.30 -8.89 4.72
C ARG A 27 -3.32 -8.55 3.24
N LEU A 28 -2.98 -7.31 2.90
CA LEU A 28 -2.79 -6.87 1.52
C LEU A 28 -1.70 -7.72 0.86
N HIS A 29 -2.04 -8.35 -0.26
CA HIS A 29 -1.24 -9.38 -0.90
C HIS A 29 -1.25 -9.19 -2.42
N SER A 30 -0.15 -9.53 -3.09
CA SER A 30 -0.08 -9.61 -4.54
C SER A 30 0.84 -10.75 -4.98
N HIS A 31 0.77 -11.16 -6.23
CA HIS A 31 1.46 -12.34 -6.75
C HIS A 31 1.47 -12.29 -8.27
N ASP A 32 2.25 -13.15 -8.94
CA ASP A 32 2.38 -13.12 -10.40
C ASP A 32 1.20 -13.75 -11.15
N ILE A 33 -0.02 -13.30 -10.83
CA ILE A 33 -1.26 -13.64 -11.53
C ILE A 33 -1.98 -12.33 -11.86
N LYS A 34 -2.45 -12.22 -13.10
CA LYS A 34 -3.16 -11.06 -13.63
C LYS A 34 -4.67 -11.24 -13.57
N TYR A 35 -5.41 -10.13 -13.53
CA TYR A 35 -6.84 -10.16 -13.75
C TYR A 35 -7.17 -10.61 -15.19
N GLY A 36 -8.27 -11.36 -15.35
CA GLY A 36 -8.82 -11.71 -16.67
C GLY A 36 -9.82 -10.70 -17.21
N SER A 37 -10.11 -9.64 -16.45
CA SER A 37 -11.06 -8.57 -16.75
C SER A 37 -10.46 -7.22 -16.33
N GLY A 38 -11.22 -6.13 -16.46
CA GLY A 38 -10.77 -4.81 -16.05
C GLY A 38 -9.54 -4.39 -16.85
N SER A 39 -8.48 -4.00 -16.16
CA SER A 39 -7.24 -3.56 -16.83
C SER A 39 -6.35 -4.71 -17.33
N GLY A 40 -6.58 -5.94 -16.85
CA GLY A 40 -5.68 -7.08 -17.09
C GLY A 40 -4.31 -6.97 -16.37
N GLN A 41 -4.15 -6.04 -15.43
CA GLN A 41 -2.93 -5.88 -14.64
C GLN A 41 -2.80 -6.97 -13.55
N GLN A 42 -1.66 -6.97 -12.85
CA GLN A 42 -1.39 -7.94 -11.78
C GLN A 42 -2.40 -7.76 -10.64
N SER A 43 -2.91 -8.87 -10.14
CA SER A 43 -3.99 -8.87 -9.15
C SER A 43 -3.48 -8.54 -7.74
N VAL A 44 -4.34 -7.85 -7.00
CA VAL A 44 -4.16 -7.56 -5.56
C VAL A 44 -5.32 -8.18 -4.80
N THR A 45 -5.02 -8.85 -3.69
CA THR A 45 -6.00 -9.60 -2.89
C THR A 45 -5.76 -9.41 -1.39
N GLY A 46 -6.63 -9.99 -0.57
CA GLY A 46 -6.40 -10.23 0.85
C GLY A 46 -6.03 -11.69 1.10
N THR A 47 -5.06 -11.96 1.98
CA THR A 47 -4.70 -13.33 2.43
C THR A 47 -4.78 -13.44 3.96
N ASP A 48 -5.23 -14.58 4.47
CA ASP A 48 -5.24 -14.89 5.91
C ASP A 48 -3.88 -15.41 6.41
N GLN A 49 -2.98 -15.78 5.50
CA GLN A 49 -1.64 -16.27 5.82
C GLN A 49 -0.78 -15.17 6.47
N MET A 50 -0.39 -15.38 7.73
CA MET A 50 0.32 -14.36 8.50
C MET A 50 1.78 -14.17 8.06
N ASP A 51 2.44 -15.27 7.73
CA ASP A 51 3.88 -15.34 7.44
C ASP A 51 4.18 -15.45 5.94
N ASP A 52 3.28 -14.95 5.12
CA ASP A 52 3.48 -14.93 3.66
C ASP A 52 4.43 -13.79 3.24
N ASN A 53 5.34 -14.12 2.32
CA ASN A 53 6.32 -13.16 1.77
C ASN A 53 5.67 -12.17 0.81
N ASN A 54 4.64 -12.60 0.09
CA ASN A 54 3.88 -11.82 -0.90
C ASN A 54 2.90 -10.80 -0.27
N SER A 55 2.98 -10.63 1.05
CA SER A 55 2.24 -9.63 1.81
C SER A 55 3.13 -8.45 2.25
N HIS A 56 4.39 -8.42 1.81
CA HIS A 56 5.33 -7.34 2.13
C HIS A 56 5.29 -6.22 1.09
N TRP A 57 5.15 -4.99 1.59
CA TRP A 57 5.12 -3.78 0.79
C TRP A 57 6.16 -2.79 1.30
N VAL A 58 6.95 -2.23 0.39
CA VAL A 58 7.96 -1.21 0.66
C VAL A 58 7.29 0.16 0.55
N LEU A 59 7.35 0.95 1.62
CA LEU A 59 6.84 2.33 1.60
C LEU A 59 7.85 3.26 0.96
N LYS A 60 7.42 3.94 -0.11
CA LYS A 60 8.22 4.90 -0.88
C LYS A 60 7.53 6.27 -0.91
N ALA A 61 8.31 7.31 -1.19
CA ALA A 61 7.75 8.63 -1.48
C ALA A 61 6.93 8.60 -2.79
N LYS A 62 6.03 9.58 -2.94
CA LYS A 62 5.45 9.91 -4.25
C LYS A 62 6.54 10.07 -5.31
N ARG A 63 6.21 9.84 -6.58
CA ARG A 63 7.16 10.02 -7.68
C ARG A 63 7.73 11.45 -7.68
N GLY A 64 9.05 11.57 -7.82
CA GLY A 64 9.77 12.85 -7.75
C GLY A 64 9.80 13.50 -6.35
N GLY A 65 9.20 12.87 -5.34
CA GLY A 65 9.30 13.28 -3.95
C GLY A 65 10.56 12.75 -3.28
N SER A 66 10.97 13.40 -2.20
CA SER A 66 12.01 12.90 -1.30
C SER A 66 11.35 12.34 -0.05
N CYS A 67 11.82 11.19 0.41
CA CYS A 67 11.56 10.74 1.76
C CYS A 67 12.76 9.94 2.28
N PRO A 68 13.67 10.60 3.02
CA PRO A 68 14.81 9.97 3.67
C PRO A 68 14.42 8.70 4.44
N ARG A 69 15.24 7.66 4.29
CA ARG A 69 15.02 6.40 5.01
C ARG A 69 15.01 6.65 6.50
N GLY A 70 14.00 6.12 7.20
CA GLY A 70 13.84 6.29 8.64
C GLY A 70 13.06 7.54 9.05
N GLU A 71 12.73 8.44 8.12
CA GLU A 71 11.88 9.59 8.43
C GLU A 71 10.42 9.14 8.67
N PRO A 72 9.77 9.56 9.78
CA PRO A 72 8.37 9.26 10.04
C PRO A 72 7.43 9.79 8.96
N VAL A 73 6.46 8.97 8.56
CA VAL A 73 5.47 9.34 7.54
C VAL A 73 4.39 10.21 8.18
N ALA A 74 4.29 11.48 7.78
CA ALA A 74 3.24 12.38 8.25
C ALA A 74 1.84 11.95 7.75
N CYS A 75 0.82 12.11 8.59
CA CYS A 75 -0.56 11.98 8.12
C CYS A 75 -0.86 13.08 7.09
N GLY A 76 -1.61 12.73 6.04
CA GLY A 76 -1.86 13.59 4.88
C GLY A 76 -0.75 13.57 3.82
N SER A 77 0.37 12.90 4.07
CA SER A 77 1.42 12.76 3.06
C SER A 77 1.01 11.79 1.94
N THR A 78 1.55 12.02 0.74
CA THR A 78 1.38 11.12 -0.40
C THR A 78 2.55 10.16 -0.51
N VAL A 79 2.25 8.87 -0.53
CA VAL A 79 3.21 7.77 -0.59
C VAL A 79 2.91 6.83 -1.75
N ARG A 80 3.82 5.90 -2.00
CA ARG A 80 3.63 4.72 -2.87
C ARG A 80 3.96 3.46 -2.10
N LEU A 81 3.32 2.36 -2.46
CA LEU A 81 3.56 1.04 -1.89
C LEU A 81 4.03 0.10 -2.99
N GLU A 82 5.28 -0.34 -2.92
CA GLU A 82 5.83 -1.31 -3.87
C GLU A 82 5.75 -2.71 -3.29
N HIS A 83 5.17 -3.65 -4.01
CA HIS A 83 5.15 -5.04 -3.66
C HIS A 83 6.56 -5.62 -3.71
N LEU A 84 7.05 -6.14 -2.58
CA LEU A 84 8.46 -6.52 -2.43
C LEU A 84 8.92 -7.59 -3.42
N THR A 85 8.06 -8.57 -3.72
CA THR A 85 8.45 -9.74 -4.54
C THR A 85 8.40 -9.44 -6.03
N THR A 86 7.44 -8.64 -6.50
CA THR A 86 7.22 -8.39 -7.95
C THR A 86 7.70 -7.01 -8.40
N HIS A 87 8.12 -6.16 -7.47
CA HIS A 87 8.54 -4.77 -7.72
C HIS A 87 7.50 -3.93 -8.46
N LYS A 88 6.22 -4.26 -8.28
CA LYS A 88 5.08 -3.50 -8.83
C LYS A 88 4.46 -2.62 -7.76
N ASN A 89 3.96 -1.46 -8.15
CA ASN A 89 3.31 -0.53 -7.24
C ASN A 89 1.84 -0.88 -7.04
N LEU A 90 1.32 -0.69 -5.83
CA LEU A 90 -0.12 -0.65 -5.57
C LEU A 90 -0.73 0.49 -6.38
N HIS A 91 -1.69 0.17 -7.21
CA HIS A 91 -2.18 1.04 -8.26
C HIS A 91 -3.71 1.05 -8.32
N SER A 92 -4.26 2.17 -8.78
CA SER A 92 -5.69 2.31 -9.06
C SER A 92 -5.93 3.28 -10.20
N HIS A 93 -7.11 3.17 -10.81
CA HIS A 93 -7.46 3.81 -12.07
C HIS A 93 -8.96 3.63 -12.36
N HIS A 94 -9.46 4.19 -13.46
CA HIS A 94 -10.88 4.10 -13.85
C HIS A 94 -11.25 2.77 -14.53
N PHE A 95 -10.89 1.65 -13.91
CA PHE A 95 -11.36 0.31 -14.29
C PHE A 95 -12.25 -0.28 -13.21
N VAL A 96 -13.12 -1.18 -13.64
CA VAL A 96 -14.07 -1.88 -12.77
C VAL A 96 -13.41 -3.15 -12.22
N SER A 97 -13.49 -3.32 -10.90
CA SER A 97 -13.00 -4.50 -10.17
C SER A 97 -13.72 -5.78 -10.62
N PRO A 98 -13.04 -6.94 -10.57
CA PRO A 98 -13.51 -8.18 -11.19
C PRO A 98 -14.78 -8.79 -10.57
N LEU A 99 -15.13 -8.44 -9.33
CA LEU A 99 -16.20 -9.12 -8.57
C LEU A 99 -17.32 -8.20 -8.07
N SER A 100 -17.00 -6.97 -7.65
CA SER A 100 -17.95 -6.10 -6.92
C SER A 100 -18.44 -4.91 -7.73
N ASN A 101 -17.96 -4.73 -8.97
CA ASN A 101 -18.19 -3.55 -9.79
C ASN A 101 -17.73 -2.21 -9.16
N ASN A 102 -16.91 -2.27 -8.10
CA ASN A 102 -16.20 -1.10 -7.55
C ASN A 102 -14.99 -0.74 -8.41
N GLN A 103 -14.22 0.27 -8.00
CA GLN A 103 -12.93 0.58 -8.60
C GLN A 103 -11.92 -0.56 -8.43
N GLU A 104 -11.21 -0.91 -9.50
CA GLU A 104 -10.15 -1.91 -9.50
C GLU A 104 -8.90 -1.40 -8.76
N ILE A 105 -8.36 -2.24 -7.89
CA ILE A 105 -7.02 -2.08 -7.29
C ILE A 105 -6.12 -3.15 -7.89
N SER A 106 -4.95 -2.77 -8.38
CA SER A 106 -4.02 -3.65 -9.08
C SER A 106 -2.58 -3.43 -8.60
N ALA A 107 -1.67 -4.27 -9.09
CA ALA A 107 -0.24 -4.05 -9.03
C ALA A 107 0.29 -3.69 -10.43
N PHE A 108 0.88 -2.51 -10.57
CA PHE A 108 1.26 -1.91 -11.85
C PHE A 108 2.74 -1.53 -11.90
N GLY A 109 3.24 -1.29 -13.12
CA GLY A 109 4.59 -0.84 -13.33
C GLY A 109 5.62 -1.97 -13.26
N ASP A 110 6.88 -1.58 -13.15
CA ASP A 110 8.01 -2.50 -13.07
C ASP A 110 9.19 -1.87 -12.33
N SER A 111 9.89 -2.66 -11.51
CA SER A 111 11.07 -2.20 -10.76
C SER A 111 10.81 -0.94 -9.90
N GLY A 112 9.57 -0.79 -9.41
CA GLY A 112 9.11 0.38 -8.64
C GLY A 112 8.79 1.61 -9.48
N GLU A 113 8.95 1.56 -10.80
CA GLU A 113 8.57 2.61 -11.73
C GLU A 113 7.12 2.43 -12.20
N GLY A 114 6.39 3.54 -12.28
CA GLY A 114 4.98 3.61 -12.70
C GLY A 114 4.56 5.06 -12.91
N ASP A 115 3.31 5.40 -12.62
CA ASP A 115 2.73 6.71 -12.91
C ASP A 115 2.00 7.32 -11.70
N THR A 116 1.08 8.27 -11.94
CA THR A 116 0.37 8.97 -10.88
C THR A 116 -0.67 8.10 -10.17
N GLY A 117 -1.15 7.03 -10.81
CA GLY A 117 -2.08 6.06 -10.22
C GLY A 117 -1.46 5.18 -9.13
N ASP A 118 -0.16 5.34 -8.88
CA ASP A 118 0.53 4.67 -7.77
C ASP A 118 0.47 5.47 -6.46
N ASN A 119 -0.08 6.69 -6.48
CA ASN A 119 -0.02 7.62 -5.36
C ASN A 119 -1.22 7.47 -4.40
N TRP A 120 -0.91 7.33 -3.12
CA TRP A 120 -1.87 7.15 -2.04
C TRP A 120 -1.66 8.19 -0.95
N THR A 121 -2.71 8.91 -0.56
CA THR A 121 -2.70 9.79 0.61
C THR A 121 -2.90 8.96 1.86
N VAL A 122 -1.99 9.08 2.82
CA VAL A 122 -2.08 8.44 4.14
C VAL A 122 -3.07 9.23 5.00
N VAL A 123 -4.20 8.63 5.35
CA VAL A 123 -5.22 9.26 6.19
C VAL A 123 -5.20 8.61 7.57
N CYS A 124 -4.75 9.36 8.57
CA CYS A 124 -4.66 8.95 9.97
C CYS A 124 -4.98 10.12 10.92
N SER A 125 -5.20 9.82 12.21
CA SER A 125 -5.72 10.75 13.21
C SER A 125 -4.66 11.50 14.03
N SER A 126 -3.39 11.17 13.85
CA SER A 126 -2.23 11.74 14.54
C SER A 126 -1.40 12.62 13.61
N ASP A 127 -0.29 13.19 14.08
CA ASP A 127 0.63 13.94 13.21
C ASP A 127 1.38 13.01 12.24
N PHE A 128 1.70 11.80 12.70
CA PHE A 128 2.43 10.78 11.95
C PHE A 128 1.71 9.45 11.98
N TRP A 129 1.94 8.62 10.97
CA TRP A 129 1.39 7.27 10.90
C TRP A 129 2.00 6.37 11.98
N GLU A 130 1.20 6.08 13.01
CA GLU A 130 1.59 5.19 14.12
C GLU A 130 1.45 3.72 13.74
N ARG A 131 2.45 2.92 14.11
CA ARG A 131 2.43 1.47 13.92
C ARG A 131 1.31 0.84 14.75
N GLY A 132 0.48 0.03 14.12
CA GLY A 132 -0.65 -0.65 14.77
C GLY A 132 -1.90 0.22 14.95
N ALA A 133 -1.83 1.51 14.61
CA ALA A 133 -3.02 2.35 14.52
C ALA A 133 -3.77 2.11 13.20
N THR A 134 -5.07 2.36 13.21
CA THR A 134 -5.90 2.35 12.00
C THR A 134 -5.47 3.46 11.06
N VAL A 135 -5.39 3.13 9.78
CA VAL A 135 -5.06 4.06 8.68
C VAL A 135 -5.99 3.79 7.51
N ARG A 136 -6.26 4.82 6.71
CA ARG A 136 -6.86 4.67 5.38
C ARG A 136 -5.87 5.16 4.32
N LEU A 137 -5.86 4.49 3.19
CA LEU A 137 -5.11 4.91 2.02
C LEU A 137 -6.11 5.40 0.98
N LYS A 138 -6.05 6.69 0.66
CA LYS A 138 -6.93 7.32 -0.31
C LYS A 138 -6.19 7.50 -1.63
N HIS A 139 -6.68 6.93 -2.71
CA HIS A 139 -6.09 7.05 -4.02
C HIS A 139 -6.15 8.49 -4.52
N VAL A 140 -5.02 9.05 -4.93
CA VAL A 140 -4.93 10.49 -5.25
C VAL A 140 -5.70 10.85 -6.52
N ASP A 141 -5.53 10.08 -7.59
CA ASP A 141 -6.07 10.47 -8.91
C ASP A 141 -7.60 10.30 -9.00
N THR A 142 -8.17 9.37 -8.22
CA THR A 142 -9.63 9.09 -8.26
C THR A 142 -10.38 9.55 -7.03
N ASP A 143 -9.68 10.07 -6.02
CA ASP A 143 -10.23 10.54 -4.75
C ASP A 143 -11.03 9.47 -3.95
N MET A 144 -10.73 8.18 -4.19
CA MET A 144 -11.38 7.02 -3.56
C MET A 144 -10.58 6.45 -2.39
#